data_AF-A0A7Y5Q080-F1
#
_entry.id   AF-A0A7Y5Q080-F1
#
_cell.length_a   1.000
_cell.length_b   1.000
_cell.length_c   1.000
_cell.angle_alpha   90.00
_cell.angle_beta   90.00
_cell.angle_gamma   90.00
#
_symmetry.space_group_name_H-M   'P 1'
#
loop_
_entity.id
_entity.type
_entity.pdbx_description
1 polymer ?
#
loop_
_entity_poly.entity_id
_entity_poly.type
_entity_poly.pdbx_seq_one_letter_code
_entity_poly.pdbx_strand_id
1 'polypeptide(L)' 'MFDHWGRELDPDSLQRAMGAIDLDAAEGGCPACGARFPTTAKRCPECGLRFG' A
#
# COMPACT_ATOMS: atom_id res chain seq x y z
N MET A 1 16.88 -4.22 23.26
CA MET A 1 17.26 -2.88 22.78
C MET A 1 16.46 -2.48 21.53
N PHE A 2 15.12 -2.63 21.50
CA PHE A 2 14.28 -2.16 20.37
C PHE A 2 12.86 -1.73 20.83
N ASP A 3 12.72 -1.26 22.07
CA ASP A 3 11.42 -1.09 22.75
C ASP A 3 10.89 0.37 22.73
N HIS A 4 11.54 1.30 22.02
CA HIS A 4 11.22 2.74 22.10
C HIS A 4 10.54 3.31 20.84
N TRP A 5 10.61 2.64 19.69
CA TRP A 5 10.06 3.16 18.42
C TRP A 5 8.55 3.48 18.44
N GLY A 6 7.77 2.82 19.32
CA GLY A 6 6.32 3.04 19.43
C GLY A 6 5.86 3.83 20.65
N ARG A 7 6.69 4.04 21.67
CA ARG A 7 6.25 4.65 22.95
C ARG A 7 6.11 6.17 22.90
N GLU A 8 6.70 6.82 21.89
CA GLU A 8 6.69 8.28 21.72
C GLU A 8 5.73 8.77 20.62
N LEU A 9 5.06 7.85 19.91
CA LEU A 9 4.09 8.22 18.89
C LEU A 9 2.74 8.49 19.53
N ASP A 10 2.18 9.67 19.22
CA ASP A 10 0.78 9.98 19.51
C ASP A 10 -0.14 8.88 18.91
N PRO A 11 -1.19 8.43 19.63
CA PRO A 11 -2.04 7.34 19.18
C PRO A 11 -2.69 7.54 17.79
N ASP A 12 -3.02 8.78 17.44
CA ASP A 12 -3.61 9.10 16.13
C ASP A 12 -2.55 9.01 15.01
N SER A 13 -1.33 9.43 15.29
CA SER A 13 -0.18 9.25 14.40
C SER A 13 0.13 7.77 14.16
N LEU A 14 0.09 6.95 15.22
CA LEU A 14 0.23 5.51 15.10
C LEU A 14 -0.87 4.95 14.20
N GLN A 15 -2.14 5.25 14.49
CA GLN A 15 -3.29 4.76 13.73
C GLN A 15 -3.18 5.04 12.23
N ARG A 16 -2.73 6.24 11.83
CA ARG A 16 -2.53 6.57 10.42
C ARG A 16 -1.41 5.77 9.77
N ALA A 17 -0.30 5.59 10.47
CA ALA A 17 0.84 4.85 9.95
C ALA A 17 0.49 3.38 9.70
N MET A 18 -0.26 2.74 10.62
CA MET A 18 -0.69 1.34 10.45
C MET A 18 -1.66 1.16 9.27
N GLY A 19 -2.44 2.17 8.91
CA GLY A 19 -3.41 2.12 7.81
C GLY A 19 -2.89 2.60 6.45
N ALA A 20 -1.61 2.98 6.34
CA ALA A 20 -1.08 3.58 5.11
C ALA A 20 -1.00 2.61 3.92
N ILE A 21 -0.94 1.30 4.20
CA ILE A 21 -0.83 0.25 3.20
C ILE A 21 -1.82 -0.86 3.57
N ASP A 22 -2.75 -1.15 2.66
CA ASP A 22 -3.65 -2.30 2.76
C ASP A 22 -3.07 -3.45 1.92
N LEU A 23 -2.49 -4.45 2.60
CA LEU A 23 -1.92 -5.64 1.96
C LEU A 23 -2.99 -6.64 1.53
N ASP A 24 -4.21 -6.52 2.05
CA ASP A 24 -5.35 -7.39 1.76
C ASP A 24 -6.28 -6.80 0.68
N ALA A 25 -5.96 -5.61 0.16
CA ALA A 25 -6.71 -4.97 -0.91
C ALA A 25 -6.77 -5.86 -2.16
N ALA A 26 -7.98 -6.23 -2.57
CA ALA A 26 -8.21 -7.06 -3.76
C ALA A 26 -7.89 -6.32 -5.07
N GLU A 27 -7.91 -4.99 -5.06
CA GLU A 27 -7.72 -4.13 -6.22
C GLU A 27 -6.86 -2.91 -5.87
N GLY A 28 -6.03 -2.49 -6.82
CA GLY A 28 -5.07 -1.42 -6.67
C GLY A 28 -5.01 -0.53 -7.90
N GLY A 29 -4.47 0.68 -7.73
CA GLY A 29 -4.28 1.64 -8.82
C GLY A 29 -2.90 1.49 -9.48
N CYS A 30 -2.84 1.57 -10.81
CA CYS A 30 -1.57 1.63 -11.53
C CYS A 30 -0.86 2.94 -11.19
N PRO A 31 0.39 2.93 -10.71
CA PRO A 31 1.13 4.16 -10.41
C PRO A 31 1.48 4.97 -11.69
N ALA A 32 1.49 4.33 -12.86
CA ALA A 32 1.82 4.99 -14.12
C ALA A 32 0.62 5.63 -14.82
N CYS A 33 -0.57 5.05 -14.72
CA CYS A 33 -1.74 5.50 -15.48
C CYS A 33 -3.03 5.63 -14.67
N GLY A 34 -3.05 5.23 -13.40
CA GLY A 34 -4.22 5.32 -12.53
C GLY A 34 -5.30 4.24 -12.75
N ALA A 35 -5.15 3.35 -13.73
CA ALA A 35 -6.09 2.25 -13.95
C ALA A 35 -6.26 1.38 -12.70
N ARG A 36 -7.49 1.01 -12.35
CA ARG A 36 -7.79 0.11 -11.25
C ARG A 36 -7.94 -1.31 -11.77
N PHE A 37 -7.25 -2.26 -11.15
CA PHE A 37 -7.28 -3.67 -11.53
C PHE A 37 -6.88 -4.54 -10.32
N PRO A 38 -7.09 -5.87 -10.38
CA PRO A 38 -6.78 -6.75 -9.26
C PRO A 38 -5.30 -6.70 -8.86
N THR A 39 -4.98 -6.64 -7.57
CA THR A 39 -3.60 -6.62 -7.05
C THR A 39 -2.82 -7.90 -7.36
N THR A 40 -3.52 -8.98 -7.74
CA THR A 40 -2.95 -10.24 -8.21
C THR A 40 -2.41 -10.17 -9.63
N ALA A 41 -2.75 -9.13 -10.42
CA ALA A 41 -2.29 -9.00 -11.80
C ALA A 41 -0.80 -8.62 -11.87
N LYS A 42 -0.03 -9.31 -12.71
CA LYS A 42 1.41 -9.03 -12.93
C LYS A 42 1.66 -7.93 -13.97
N ARG A 43 0.62 -7.41 -14.60
CA ARG A 43 0.71 -6.37 -15.62
C ARG A 43 -0.58 -5.54 -15.65
N CYS A 44 -0.43 -4.23 -15.79
CA CYS A 44 -1.54 -3.32 -16.02
C CYS A 44 -2.20 -3.61 -17.39
N PRO A 45 -3.52 -3.84 -17.45
CA PRO A 45 -4.22 -4.12 -18.71
C PRO A 45 -4.29 -2.91 -19.64
N GLU A 46 -4.24 -1.69 -19.09
CA GLU A 46 -4.36 -0.45 -19.86
C GLU A 46 -3.01 0.00 -20.45
N CYS A 47 -2.01 0.26 -19.59
CA CYS A 47 -0.73 0.82 -20.04
C CYS A 47 0.39 -0.21 -20.24
N GLY A 48 0.16 -1.47 -19.84
CA GLY A 48 1.15 -2.53 -19.99
C GLY A 48 2.31 -2.52 -18.99
N LEU A 49 2.34 -1.63 -17.98
CA LEU A 49 3.34 -1.66 -16.90
C LEU A 49 3.37 -3.04 -16.23
N ARG A 50 4.56 -3.63 -16.00
CA ARG A 50 4.71 -4.91 -15.28
C ARG A 50 4.99 -4.67 -13.81
N PHE A 51 4.35 -5.49 -12.97
CA PHE A 51 4.57 -5.55 -11.52
C PHE A 51 5.30 -6.87 -11.21
N GLY A 52 6.53 -6.77 -10.71
CA GLY A 52 7.42 -7.92 -10.49
C GLY A 52 8.58 -7.54 -9.60
#